data_AF-A0A1A8GQK3-F1
#
_entry.id   AF-A0A1A8GQK3-F1
#
_cell.length_a   1.000
_cell.length_b   1.000
_cell.length_c   1.000
_cell.angle_alpha   90.00
_cell.angle_beta   90.00
_cell.angle_gamma   90.00
#
_symmetry.space_group_name_H-M   'P 1'
#
loop_
_entity.id
_entity.type
_entity.pdbx_description
1 polymer ?
#
loop_
_entity_poly.entity_id
_entity_poly.type
_entity_poly.pdbx_seq_one_letter_code
_entity_poly.pdbx_strand_id
1 'polypeptide(L)'
;MTVDLFALLCVLLTASSAMEETLMDTRVATAELGWTAYPNSGWEEVSGYDENLNTIRTYQVCNVFDSSQNNWLLTTFIDRRGAQRIYVEIRFTVRDCSSIPNVPGSCKETFNLYYYETDSVIATKGSAFWMEAPYLKVDTIAADES
;
A
#
# COMPACT_ATOMS: atom_id res chain seq x y z
N MET A 1 -52.56 -0.29 -10.37
CA MET A 1 -52.01 1.07 -10.58
C MET A 1 -50.99 1.46 -9.51
N THR A 2 -51.15 1.09 -8.23
CA THR A 2 -50.17 1.43 -7.16
C THR A 2 -48.99 0.47 -7.05
N VAL A 3 -49.16 -0.80 -7.45
CA VAL A 3 -48.12 -1.84 -7.40
C VAL A 3 -47.03 -1.60 -8.47
N ASP A 4 -47.43 -1.13 -9.65
CA ASP A 4 -46.50 -0.82 -10.75
C ASP A 4 -45.55 0.34 -10.42
N LEU A 5 -46.01 1.34 -9.67
CA LEU A 5 -45.21 2.50 -9.30
C LEU A 5 -44.14 2.13 -8.25
N PHE A 6 -44.47 1.23 -7.32
CA PHE A 6 -43.54 0.75 -6.29
C PHE A 6 -42.46 -0.16 -6.88
N ALA A 7 -42.86 -1.03 -7.83
CA ALA A 7 -41.91 -1.85 -8.59
C ALA A 7 -40.98 -0.99 -9.45
N LEU A 8 -41.49 0.05 -10.12
CA LEU A 8 -40.68 0.99 -10.90
C LEU A 8 -39.68 1.77 -10.02
N LEU A 9 -40.10 2.19 -8.83
CA LEU A 9 -39.24 2.90 -7.87
C LEU A 9 -38.14 1.99 -7.31
N CYS A 10 -38.44 0.71 -7.03
CA CYS A 10 -37.43 -0.28 -6.65
C CYS A 10 -36.43 -0.54 -7.78
N VAL A 11 -36.87 -0.64 -9.04
CA VAL A 11 -35.98 -0.85 -10.19
C VAL A 11 -35.07 0.36 -10.42
N LEU A 12 -35.58 1.59 -10.24
CA LEU A 12 -34.80 2.83 -10.32
C LEU A 12 -33.78 2.97 -9.16
N LEU A 13 -34.09 2.44 -7.98
CA LEU A 13 -33.18 2.41 -6.82
C LEU A 13 -32.10 1.32 -6.91
N THR A 14 -32.31 0.26 -7.70
CA THR A 14 -31.38 -0.88 -7.80
C THR A 14 -30.26 -0.72 -8.83
N ALA A 15 -30.25 0.36 -9.62
CA ALA A 15 -29.12 0.67 -10.51
C ALA A 15 -28.00 1.39 -9.74
N SER A 16 -27.55 0.81 -8.61
CA SER A 16 -26.31 1.24 -7.97
C SER A 16 -25.15 0.64 -8.77
N SER A 17 -24.67 1.37 -9.78
CA SER A 17 -23.34 1.08 -10.32
C SER A 17 -22.34 1.28 -9.18
N ALA A 18 -21.60 0.23 -8.80
CA ALA A 18 -20.46 0.39 -7.91
C ALA A 18 -19.45 1.28 -8.63
N MET A 19 -19.36 2.55 -8.24
CA MET A 19 -18.34 3.46 -8.74
C MET A 19 -17.03 3.19 -8.00
N GLU A 20 -15.96 2.99 -8.76
CA GLU A 20 -14.60 3.03 -8.21
C GLU A 20 -14.17 4.50 -8.10
N GLU A 21 -13.68 4.89 -6.92
CA GLU A 21 -13.09 6.21 -6.68
C GLU A 21 -11.66 6.03 -6.18
N THR A 22 -10.72 6.72 -6.82
CA THR A 22 -9.32 6.73 -6.40
C THR A 22 -9.16 7.56 -5.13
N LEU A 23 -8.85 6.91 -4.01
CA LEU A 23 -8.56 7.57 -2.74
C LEU A 23 -7.12 8.09 -2.66
N MET A 24 -6.18 7.35 -3.26
CA MET A 24 -4.76 7.68 -3.31
C MET A 24 -4.13 7.06 -4.57
N ASP A 25 -3.29 7.82 -5.26
CA ASP A 25 -2.45 7.33 -6.35
C ASP A 25 -1.06 7.98 -6.23
N THR A 26 -0.02 7.17 -6.07
CA THR A 26 1.36 7.66 -5.91
C THR A 26 1.96 8.16 -7.22
N ARG A 27 1.42 7.74 -8.38
CA ARG A 27 1.95 8.09 -9.70
C ARG A 27 1.65 9.53 -10.10
N VAL A 28 0.61 10.12 -9.52
CA VAL A 28 0.22 11.51 -9.78
C VAL A 28 0.91 12.52 -8.86
N ALA A 29 1.77 12.05 -7.95
CA ALA A 29 2.51 12.92 -7.05
C ALA A 29 3.49 13.82 -7.82
N THR A 30 3.38 15.12 -7.63
CA THR A 30 4.26 16.14 -8.26
C THR A 30 5.45 16.52 -7.38
N ALA A 31 5.46 16.06 -6.13
CA ALA A 31 6.51 16.29 -5.14
C ALA A 31 6.88 14.96 -4.45
N GLU A 32 7.57 15.02 -3.32
CA GLU A 32 7.83 13.85 -2.48
C GLU A 32 6.52 13.25 -1.95
N LEU A 33 6.47 11.93 -1.77
CA LEU A 33 5.30 11.23 -1.22
C LEU A 33 5.14 11.51 0.28
N GLY A 34 6.26 11.72 0.98
CA GLY A 34 6.27 12.09 2.40
C GLY A 34 5.77 10.98 3.32
N TRP A 35 5.97 9.71 2.93
CA TRP A 35 5.66 8.58 3.79
C TRP A 35 6.73 8.45 4.87
N THR A 36 6.36 7.84 5.98
CA THR A 36 7.27 7.67 7.12
C THR A 36 7.92 6.29 7.07
N ALA A 37 9.24 6.24 6.90
CA ALA A 37 10.04 5.04 7.01
C ALA A 37 10.52 4.82 8.45
N TYR A 38 10.52 3.57 8.91
CA TYR A 38 11.12 3.19 10.19
C TYR A 38 11.76 1.80 10.15
N PRO A 39 13.03 1.66 10.56
CA PRO A 39 13.98 2.74 10.81
C PRO A 39 14.27 3.53 9.53
N ASN A 40 14.87 4.72 9.66
CA ASN A 40 15.27 5.55 8.51
C ASN A 40 16.31 4.86 7.60
N SER A 41 16.98 3.82 8.08
CA SER A 41 17.92 3.00 7.30
C SER A 41 17.22 1.89 6.49
N GLY A 42 15.90 1.79 6.56
CA GLY A 42 15.09 0.79 5.86
C GLY A 42 14.66 1.28 4.48
N TRP A 43 13.38 1.64 4.38
CA TRP A 43 12.81 2.16 3.14
C TRP A 43 13.30 3.57 2.83
N GLU A 44 13.68 3.80 1.57
CA GLU A 44 14.07 5.12 1.08
C GLU A 44 13.22 5.53 -0.13
N GLU A 45 12.85 6.81 -0.18
CA GLU A 45 12.14 7.39 -1.32
C GLU A 45 13.12 7.71 -2.45
N VAL A 46 12.86 7.17 -3.63
CA VAL A 46 13.70 7.37 -4.83
C VAL A 46 12.85 7.69 -6.05
N SER A 47 13.46 8.34 -7.03
CA SER A 47 12.85 8.51 -8.35
C SER A 47 12.96 7.21 -9.16
N GLY A 48 11.83 6.75 -9.69
CA GLY A 48 11.75 5.59 -10.58
C GLY A 48 10.98 5.92 -11.85
N TYR A 49 10.68 4.89 -12.64
CA TYR A 49 9.91 5.00 -13.88
C TYR A 49 8.73 4.02 -13.86
N ASP A 50 7.58 4.45 -14.37
CA ASP A 50 6.46 3.54 -14.65
C ASP A 50 6.65 2.82 -16.00
N GLU A 51 5.68 1.97 -16.37
CA GLU A 51 5.64 1.23 -17.65
C GLU A 51 5.69 2.15 -18.88
N ASN A 52 5.27 3.41 -18.75
CA ASN A 52 5.23 4.40 -19.82
C ASN A 52 6.45 5.34 -19.79
N LEU A 53 7.47 5.04 -18.97
CA LEU A 53 8.67 5.85 -18.75
C LEU A 53 8.39 7.24 -18.15
N ASN A 54 7.26 7.42 -17.47
CA ASN A 54 7.04 8.61 -16.66
C ASN A 54 7.88 8.53 -15.40
N THR A 55 8.55 9.64 -15.03
CA THR A 55 9.22 9.74 -13.75
C THR A 55 8.19 9.76 -12.63
N ILE A 56 8.29 8.83 -11.70
CA ILE A 56 7.41 8.70 -10.53
C ILE A 56 8.22 8.60 -9.24
N ARG A 57 7.59 8.87 -8.11
CA ARG A 57 8.17 8.59 -6.79
C ARG A 57 7.91 7.14 -6.41
N THR A 58 8.94 6.48 -5.90
CA THR A 58 8.91 5.07 -5.50
C THR A 58 9.62 4.89 -4.18
N TYR A 59 9.39 3.77 -3.50
CA TYR A 59 10.13 3.38 -2.31
C TYR A 59 10.91 2.10 -2.58
N GLN A 60 12.16 2.04 -2.12
CA GLN A 60 12.99 0.84 -2.22
C GLN A 60 13.61 0.47 -0.88
N VAL A 61 13.93 -0.82 -0.70
CA VAL A 61 14.67 -1.35 0.44
C VAL A 61 15.49 -2.56 -0.03
N CYS A 62 16.77 -2.62 0.33
CA CYS A 62 17.67 -3.70 -0.13
C CYS A 62 18.76 -4.05 0.91
N ASN A 63 18.39 -4.12 2.18
CA ASN A 63 19.30 -4.44 3.29
C ASN A 63 19.53 -5.96 3.44
N VAL A 64 19.76 -6.65 2.33
CA VAL A 64 19.79 -8.13 2.25
C VAL A 64 20.98 -8.76 2.98
N PHE A 65 22.05 -7.99 3.22
CA PHE A 65 23.25 -8.45 3.93
C PHE A 65 23.19 -8.22 5.44
N ASP A 66 22.20 -7.46 5.92
CA ASP A 66 22.03 -7.18 7.34
C ASP A 66 21.08 -8.20 7.99
N SER A 67 21.39 -8.64 9.20
CA SER A 67 20.54 -9.56 9.95
C SER A 67 19.33 -8.86 10.58
N SER A 68 18.27 -9.62 10.88
CA SER A 68 17.12 -9.17 11.69
C SER A 68 16.41 -7.92 11.15
N GLN A 69 16.27 -7.83 9.82
CA GLN A 69 15.58 -6.73 9.16
C GLN A 69 14.09 -6.69 9.54
N ASN A 70 13.62 -5.49 9.88
CA ASN A 70 12.22 -5.18 10.18
C ASN A 70 11.93 -3.74 9.76
N ASN A 71 11.78 -3.52 8.45
CA ASN A 71 11.67 -2.21 7.84
C ASN A 71 10.21 -1.90 7.51
N TRP A 72 9.65 -0.89 8.18
CA TRP A 72 8.29 -0.42 8.01
C TRP A 72 8.25 0.82 7.12
N LEU A 73 7.16 0.96 6.38
CA LEU A 73 6.84 2.11 5.56
C LEU A 73 5.35 2.43 5.76
N LEU A 74 5.06 3.66 6.18
CA LEU A 74 3.70 4.10 6.48
C LEU A 74 3.32 5.27 5.59
N THR A 75 2.20 5.10 4.88
CA THR A 75 1.63 6.13 4.02
C THR A 75 1.20 7.36 4.81
N THR A 76 0.94 8.46 4.09
CA THR A 76 0.12 9.54 4.65
C THR A 76 -1.30 9.04 4.93
N PHE A 77 -2.04 9.78 5.75
CA PHE A 77 -3.43 9.46 6.07
C PHE A 77 -4.31 9.48 4.81
N ILE A 78 -5.07 8.41 4.59
CA ILE A 78 -6.00 8.28 3.47
C ILE A 78 -7.42 8.35 4.01
N ASP A 79 -8.18 9.37 3.61
CA ASP A 79 -9.60 9.47 3.93
C ASP A 79 -10.39 8.44 3.11
N ARG A 80 -11.12 7.54 3.79
CA ARG A 80 -11.95 6.53 3.14
C ARG A 80 -13.15 7.09 2.40
N ARG A 81 -13.53 8.36 2.62
CA ARG A 81 -14.66 9.05 1.97
C ARG A 81 -15.96 8.25 1.98
N GLY A 82 -16.21 7.53 3.08
CA GLY A 82 -17.39 6.68 3.24
C GLY A 82 -17.32 5.29 2.58
N ALA A 83 -16.20 4.93 1.94
CA ALA A 83 -15.99 3.60 1.40
C ALA A 83 -16.06 2.53 2.50
N GLN A 84 -16.72 1.41 2.20
CA GLN A 84 -16.84 0.24 3.08
C GLN A 84 -15.82 -0.86 2.76
N ARG A 85 -15.24 -0.81 1.55
CA ARG A 85 -14.20 -1.72 1.10
C ARG A 85 -13.15 -0.91 0.36
N ILE A 86 -11.89 -1.17 0.69
CA ILE A 86 -10.73 -0.53 0.07
C ILE A 86 -10.03 -1.59 -0.77
N TYR A 87 -9.72 -1.23 -2.01
CA TYR A 87 -8.84 -2.01 -2.88
C TYR A 87 -7.50 -1.30 -2.97
N VAL A 88 -6.40 -2.07 -2.94
CA VAL A 88 -5.04 -1.55 -3.03
C VAL A 88 -4.35 -2.23 -4.20
N GLU A 89 -4.06 -1.47 -5.25
CA GLU A 89 -3.21 -1.91 -6.36
C GLU A 89 -1.76 -1.54 -6.03
N ILE A 90 -0.86 -2.52 -6.03
CA ILE A 90 0.58 -2.31 -5.79
C ILE A 90 1.34 -2.79 -7.01
N ARG A 91 2.16 -1.90 -7.58
CA ARG A 91 3.16 -2.24 -8.59
C ARG A 91 4.52 -2.22 -7.92
N PHE A 92 5.23 -3.32 -8.02
CA PHE A 92 6.53 -3.49 -7.38
C PHE A 92 7.41 -4.41 -8.21
N THR A 93 8.71 -4.32 -7.98
CA THR A 93 9.70 -5.28 -8.49
C THR A 93 10.41 -5.92 -7.31
N VAL A 94 10.74 -7.19 -7.45
CA VAL A 94 11.55 -7.94 -6.47
C VAL A 94 12.77 -8.45 -7.20
N ARG A 95 13.88 -8.52 -6.50
CA ARG A 95 15.08 -9.18 -7.00
C ARG A 95 15.14 -10.58 -6.41
N ASP A 96 15.18 -11.60 -7.26
CA ASP A 96 15.45 -12.99 -6.86
C ASP A 96 16.73 -13.08 -6.00
N CYS A 97 16.60 -13.63 -4.80
CA CYS A 97 17.70 -13.86 -3.86
C CYS A 97 18.79 -14.73 -4.49
N SER A 98 18.43 -15.70 -5.33
CA SER A 98 19.37 -16.57 -6.05
C SER A 98 20.30 -15.78 -6.99
N SER A 99 19.85 -14.61 -7.46
CA SER A 99 20.62 -13.70 -8.33
C SER A 99 21.61 -12.81 -7.56
N ILE A 100 21.64 -12.87 -6.23
CA ILE A 100 22.48 -12.02 -5.38
C ILE A 100 23.69 -12.83 -4.89
N PRO A 101 24.91 -12.52 -5.36
CA PRO A 101 26.11 -13.24 -4.94
C PRO A 101 26.33 -13.15 -3.42
N ASN A 102 26.60 -14.30 -2.79
CA ASN A 102 26.86 -14.42 -1.35
C ASN A 102 25.73 -13.92 -0.44
N VAL A 103 24.48 -13.92 -0.92
CA VAL A 103 23.36 -13.47 -0.10
C VAL A 103 23.13 -14.43 1.09
N PRO A 104 22.84 -13.91 2.30
CA PRO A 104 22.47 -14.75 3.43
C PRO A 104 21.15 -15.48 3.19
N GLY A 105 20.98 -16.65 3.81
CA GLY A 105 19.71 -17.41 3.77
C GLY A 105 18.51 -16.71 4.43
N SER A 106 18.73 -15.54 5.07
CA SER A 106 17.67 -14.67 5.57
C SER A 106 17.05 -13.76 4.50
N CYS A 107 17.56 -13.78 3.27
CA CYS A 107 16.99 -13.03 2.14
C CYS A 107 15.50 -13.35 1.94
N LYS A 108 14.71 -12.34 1.54
CA LYS A 108 13.27 -12.44 1.33
C LYS A 108 12.89 -11.79 0.00
N GLU A 109 11.94 -12.40 -0.68
CA GLU A 109 11.35 -11.96 -1.96
C GLU A 109 9.89 -11.52 -1.78
N THR A 110 9.48 -11.27 -0.54
CA THR A 110 8.10 -10.94 -0.16
C THR A 110 8.08 -9.79 0.83
N PHE A 111 7.01 -9.01 0.81
CA PHE A 111 6.73 -8.00 1.85
C PHE A 111 5.32 -8.18 2.39
N ASN A 112 5.02 -7.61 3.56
CA ASN A 112 3.68 -7.68 4.14
C ASN A 112 2.94 -6.36 3.90
N LEU A 113 1.66 -6.45 3.56
CA LEU A 113 0.76 -5.31 3.51
C LEU A 113 -0.11 -5.27 4.77
N TYR A 114 -0.23 -4.09 5.36
CA TYR A 114 -1.06 -3.85 6.54
C TYR A 114 -1.94 -2.62 6.34
N TYR A 115 -3.01 -2.51 7.14
CA TYR A 115 -3.78 -1.28 7.28
C TYR A 115 -4.03 -0.97 8.77
N TYR A 116 -4.33 0.29 9.06
CA TYR A 116 -4.73 0.73 10.40
C TYR A 116 -5.77 1.85 10.27
N GLU A 117 -6.94 1.65 10.88
CA GLU A 117 -8.04 2.60 10.85
C GLU A 117 -7.99 3.53 12.07
N THR A 118 -8.19 4.82 11.83
CA THR A 118 -8.22 5.85 12.87
C THR A 118 -9.08 7.02 12.41
N ASP A 119 -9.80 7.65 13.34
CA ASP A 119 -10.58 8.86 13.08
C ASP A 119 -9.72 10.14 13.09
N SER A 120 -8.40 10.01 13.27
CA SER A 120 -7.48 11.14 13.35
C SER A 120 -6.14 10.87 12.64
N VAL A 121 -5.55 11.94 12.06
CA VAL A 121 -4.20 11.89 11.49
C VAL A 121 -3.22 11.56 12.61
N ILE A 122 -2.45 10.49 12.42
CA ILE A 122 -1.46 10.06 13.38
C ILE A 122 -0.25 10.97 13.25
N ALA A 123 -0.12 11.95 14.13
CA ALA A 123 1.15 12.62 14.37
C ALA A 123 2.07 11.60 15.08
N THR A 124 3.19 11.26 14.45
CA THR A 124 4.04 10.09 14.73
C THR A 124 4.33 9.83 16.21
N LYS A 125 4.23 8.56 16.63
CA LYS A 125 4.54 8.05 17.97
C LYS A 125 5.74 7.11 17.87
N GLY A 126 6.56 7.04 18.93
CA GLY A 126 7.88 6.41 18.95
C GLY A 126 7.93 4.92 18.56
N SER A 127 9.10 4.28 18.73
CA SER A 127 9.42 2.92 18.22
C SER A 127 8.33 1.85 18.41
N ALA A 128 7.57 1.90 19.51
CA ALA A 128 6.49 0.96 19.80
C ALA A 128 5.32 1.00 18.80
N PHE A 129 5.18 2.08 18.02
CA PHE A 129 4.16 2.19 16.98
C PHE A 129 4.46 1.27 15.79
N TRP A 130 5.71 0.88 15.57
CA TRP A 130 6.18 0.10 14.41
C TRP A 130 6.26 -1.40 14.71
N MET A 131 5.21 -1.93 15.33
CA MET A 131 5.03 -3.35 15.63
C MET A 131 3.70 -3.82 15.05
N GLU A 132 3.52 -5.13 14.87
CA GLU A 132 2.31 -5.69 14.25
C GLU A 132 1.00 -5.24 14.91
N ALA A 133 0.96 -4.98 16.22
CA ALA A 133 -0.16 -4.29 16.85
C ALA A 133 0.14 -2.78 16.90
N PRO A 134 -0.72 -1.89 16.34
CA PRO A 134 -2.15 -2.07 16.08
C PRO A 134 -2.54 -2.37 14.62
N TYR A 135 -1.58 -2.67 13.75
CA TYR A 135 -1.81 -2.90 12.33
C TYR A 135 -2.50 -4.24 12.05
N LEU A 136 -3.46 -4.23 11.12
CA LEU A 136 -4.12 -5.43 10.66
C LEU A 136 -3.47 -5.88 9.35
N LYS A 137 -2.94 -7.11 9.35
CA LYS A 137 -2.31 -7.70 8.17
C LYS A 137 -3.36 -7.98 7.10
N VAL A 138 -3.13 -7.46 5.90
CA VAL A 138 -3.91 -7.80 4.70
C VAL A 138 -3.38 -9.09 4.12
N ASP A 139 -2.10 -9.12 3.74
CA ASP A 139 -1.47 -10.31 3.16
C ASP A 139 0.07 -10.25 3.18
N THR A 140 0.72 -11.38 2.88
CA THR A 140 2.12 -11.44 2.42
C THR A 140 2.14 -11.36 0.90
N ILE A 141 2.67 -10.28 0.35
CA ILE A 141 2.77 -10.06 -1.09
C ILE A 141 4.07 -10.68 -1.62
N ALA A 142 3.94 -11.51 -2.65
CA ALA A 142 5.03 -12.11 -3.40
C ALA A 142 4.91 -11.70 -4.88
N ALA A 143 6.04 -11.64 -5.59
CA ALA A 143 6.01 -11.46 -7.03
C ALA A 143 5.55 -12.74 -7.73
N ASP A 144 4.75 -12.61 -8.79
CA ASP A 144 4.40 -13.74 -9.65
C ASP A 144 5.64 -14.25 -10.42
N GLU A 145 6.52 -13.32 -10.79
CA GLU A 145 7.83 -13.56 -11.40
C GLU A 145 8.87 -12.65 -10.72
N SER A 146 9.99 -13.25 -10.32
CA SER A 146 11.11 -12.61 -9.58
C SER A 146 12.41 -12.57 -10.38
#